data_AF-A0A4Y9ZYK5-F1
#
_entry.id   AF-A0A4Y9ZYK5-F1
#
_cell.length_a   1.000
_cell.length_b   1.000
_cell.length_c   1.000
_cell.angle_alpha   90.00
_cell.angle_beta   90.00
_cell.angle_gamma   90.00
#
_symmetry.space_group_name_H-M   'P 1'
#
loop_
_entity.id
_entity.type
_entity.pdbx_description
1 polymer ?
#
loop_
_entity_poly.entity_id
_entity_poly.type
_entity_poly.pdbx_seq_one_letter_code
_entity_poly.pdbx_strand_id
1 'polypeptide(L)'
;MAPTAKVEQTAMTKAPTLSPGDISPEVLCQWEHGCRAYFYHKEIDSATQVQAVAWGFQDTRLQSWFSVNQTSFTALSFDDFVKELKVWMEPNWEVVFRTNFI
;
A
#
# COMPACT_ATOMS: atom_id res chain seq x y z
N MET A 1 -11.09 -1.01 17.97
CA MET A 1 -10.44 -1.59 16.77
C MET A 1 -10.77 -0.69 15.60
N ALA A 2 -9.80 -0.29 14.80
CA ALA A 2 -10.07 0.44 13.56
C ALA A 2 -10.81 -0.51 12.57
N PRO A 3 -11.66 0.01 11.67
CA PRO A 3 -12.24 -0.82 10.62
C PRO A 3 -11.14 -1.37 9.70
N THR A 4 -11.34 -2.54 9.10
CA THR A 4 -10.43 -3.07 8.07
C THR A 4 -10.45 -2.17 6.84
N ALA A 5 -9.27 -1.80 6.36
CA ALA A 5 -9.11 -1.03 5.14
C ALA A 5 -9.61 -1.84 3.92
N LYS A 6 -10.03 -1.14 2.87
CA LYS A 6 -10.55 -1.72 1.63
C LYS A 6 -9.82 -1.14 0.44
N VAL A 7 -9.64 -1.99 -0.57
CA VAL A 7 -9.12 -1.58 -1.87
C VAL A 7 -10.28 -1.36 -2.83
N GLU A 8 -10.33 -0.19 -3.46
CA GLU A 8 -11.28 0.09 -4.53
C GLU A 8 -10.53 0.39 -5.84
N GLN A 9 -10.95 -0.26 -6.91
CA GLN A 9 -10.42 -0.02 -8.25
C GLN A 9 -11.55 -0.20 -9.27
N THR A 10 -11.99 0.89 -9.87
CA THR A 10 -13.16 0.88 -10.79
C THR A 10 -12.84 0.27 -12.16
N ALA A 11 -11.58 0.33 -12.58
CA ALA A 11 -11.07 -0.31 -13.78
C ALA A 11 -9.56 -0.51 -13.67
N MET A 12 -9.01 -1.46 -14.43
CA MET A 12 -7.55 -1.68 -14.49
C MET A 12 -6.78 -0.46 -15.04
N THR A 13 -7.45 0.52 -15.65
CA THR A 13 -6.84 1.78 -16.12
C THR A 13 -6.86 2.90 -15.06
N LYS A 14 -7.33 2.61 -13.85
CA LYS A 14 -7.38 3.53 -12.71
C LYS A 14 -6.51 2.99 -11.58
N ALA A 15 -5.79 3.88 -10.91
CA ALA A 15 -5.03 3.52 -9.72
C ALA A 15 -5.99 3.01 -8.63
N PRO A 16 -5.62 1.96 -7.89
CA PRO A 16 -6.41 1.53 -6.74
C PRO A 16 -6.33 2.58 -5.62
N THR A 17 -7.44 2.78 -4.92
CA THR A 17 -7.46 3.53 -3.66
C THR A 17 -7.42 2.57 -2.48
N LEU A 18 -6.82 3.01 -1.37
CA LEU A 18 -6.77 2.27 -0.12
C LEU A 18 -7.47 3.10 0.96
N SER A 19 -8.60 2.60 1.44
CA SER A 19 -9.41 3.30 2.44
C SER A 19 -8.69 3.42 3.79
N PRO A 20 -9.11 4.34 4.67
CA PRO A 20 -8.63 4.35 6.05
C PRO A 20 -8.95 3.04 6.76
N GLY A 21 -8.07 2.63 7.69
CA GLY A 21 -8.30 1.42 8.48
C GLY A 21 -7.05 0.61 8.78
N ASP A 22 -7.29 -0.59 9.28
CA ASP A 22 -6.27 -1.61 9.47
C ASP A 22 -5.98 -2.35 8.16
N ILE A 23 -4.72 -2.37 7.74
CA ILE A 23 -4.31 -2.97 6.47
C ILE A 23 -3.86 -4.40 6.77
N SER A 24 -4.68 -5.39 6.45
CA SER A 24 -4.32 -6.79 6.60
C SER A 24 -3.32 -7.24 5.49
N PRO A 25 -2.63 -8.39 5.66
CA PRO A 25 -1.87 -9.02 4.58
C PRO A 25 -2.65 -9.13 3.27
N GLU A 26 -3.93 -9.54 3.34
CA GLU A 26 -4.75 -9.71 2.16
C GLU A 26 -5.08 -8.38 1.48
N VAL A 27 -5.37 -7.33 2.27
CA VAL A 27 -5.65 -5.99 1.76
C VAL A 27 -4.43 -5.42 1.03
N LEU A 28 -3.23 -5.58 1.61
CA LEU A 28 -1.99 -5.14 0.97
C LEU A 28 -1.72 -5.89 -0.34
N CYS A 29 -1.91 -7.21 -0.35
CA CYS A 29 -1.75 -8.03 -1.55
C CYS A 29 -2.75 -7.61 -2.65
N GLN A 30 -4.01 -7.34 -2.29
CA GLN A 30 -5.01 -6.86 -3.23
C GLN A 30 -4.62 -5.48 -3.81
N TRP A 31 -4.12 -4.57 -2.98
CA TRP A 31 -3.67 -3.26 -3.42
C TRP A 31 -2.45 -3.37 -4.36
N GLU A 32 -1.46 -4.18 -4.00
CA GLU A 32 -0.26 -4.44 -4.82
C GLU A 32 -0.62 -4.99 -6.21
N HIS A 33 -1.54 -5.97 -6.28
CA HIS A 33 -2.04 -6.50 -7.54
C HIS A 33 -2.77 -5.44 -8.36
N GLY A 34 -3.63 -4.63 -7.74
CA GLY A 34 -4.33 -3.54 -8.41
C GLY A 34 -3.37 -2.49 -9.01
N CYS A 35 -2.31 -2.15 -8.27
CA CYS A 35 -1.24 -1.27 -8.73
C CYS A 35 -0.52 -1.85 -9.94
N ARG A 36 -0.12 -3.12 -9.89
CA ARG A 36 0.56 -3.79 -11.02
C ARG A 36 -0.30 -3.85 -12.27
N ALA A 37 -1.60 -4.15 -12.13
CA ALA A 37 -2.53 -4.11 -13.25
C ALA A 37 -2.64 -2.69 -13.84
N TYR A 38 -2.71 -1.67 -12.98
CA TYR A 38 -2.72 -0.27 -13.39
C TYR A 38 -1.47 0.13 -14.16
N PHE A 39 -0.28 -0.22 -13.66
CA PHE A 39 0.98 0.08 -14.32
C PHE A 39 1.07 -0.56 -15.70
N TYR A 40 0.66 -1.84 -15.81
CA TYR A 40 0.65 -2.57 -17.07
C TYR A 40 -0.29 -1.92 -18.10
N HIS A 41 -1.55 -1.66 -17.73
CA HIS A 41 -2.55 -1.13 -18.65
C HIS A 41 -2.31 0.33 -19.06
N LYS A 42 -1.59 1.09 -18.26
CA LYS A 42 -1.28 2.50 -18.53
C LYS A 42 0.14 2.73 -19.01
N GLU A 43 0.91 1.65 -19.16
CA GLU A 43 2.32 1.68 -19.57
C GLU A 43 3.14 2.65 -18.71
N ILE A 44 2.91 2.60 -17.39
CA ILE A 44 3.54 3.53 -16.45
C ILE A 44 5.01 3.15 -16.26
N ASP A 45 5.88 4.11 -16.56
CA ASP A 45 7.32 3.98 -16.37
C ASP A 45 7.67 3.64 -14.92
N SER A 46 8.57 2.68 -14.74
CA SER A 46 8.98 2.17 -13.42
C SER A 46 9.45 3.26 -12.46
N ALA A 47 10.09 4.33 -12.97
CA ALA A 47 10.57 5.44 -12.15
C ALA A 47 9.44 6.33 -11.60
N THR A 48 8.22 6.18 -12.12
CA THR A 48 7.06 7.00 -11.73
C THR A 48 5.93 6.21 -11.07
N GLN A 49 6.08 4.88 -10.96
CA GLN A 49 5.04 3.98 -10.43
C GLN A 49 4.61 4.34 -9.01
N VAL A 50 5.56 4.58 -8.10
CA VAL A 50 5.24 4.97 -6.71
C VAL A 50 4.44 6.26 -6.67
N GLN A 51 4.87 7.29 -7.42
CA GLN A 51 4.15 8.55 -7.51
C GLN A 51 2.75 8.39 -8.09
N ALA A 52 2.56 7.47 -9.03
CA ALA A 52 1.28 7.24 -9.69
C ALA A 52 0.21 6.61 -8.77
N VAL A 53 0.60 5.93 -7.68
CA VAL A 53 -0.34 5.24 -6.78
C VAL A 53 -0.36 5.79 -5.35
N ALA A 54 0.66 6.53 -4.92
CA ALA A 54 0.73 7.07 -3.56
C ALA A 54 -0.43 8.03 -3.23
N TRP A 55 -0.97 8.74 -4.23
CA TRP A 55 -2.15 9.59 -4.06
C TRP A 55 -3.46 8.81 -3.84
N GLY A 56 -3.44 7.48 -4.04
CA GLY A 56 -4.58 6.60 -3.75
C GLY A 56 -4.78 6.29 -2.27
N PHE A 57 -3.84 6.65 -1.40
CA PHE A 57 -3.99 6.48 0.04
C PHE A 57 -5.02 7.46 0.60
N GLN A 58 -5.98 6.96 1.37
CA GLN A 58 -7.01 7.79 2.01
C GLN A 58 -6.81 7.94 3.53
N ASP A 59 -6.00 7.07 4.15
CA ASP A 59 -5.63 7.20 5.56
C ASP A 59 -4.67 8.38 5.76
N THR A 60 -5.03 9.33 6.61
CA THR A 60 -4.23 10.54 6.86
C THR A 60 -2.87 10.24 7.49
N ARG A 61 -2.74 9.13 8.24
CA ARG A 61 -1.45 8.70 8.81
C ARG A 61 -0.52 8.21 7.71
N LEU A 62 -1.05 7.43 6.77
CA LEU A 62 -0.29 6.92 5.64
C LEU A 62 0.09 8.04 4.65
N GLN A 63 -0.83 8.97 4.39
CA GLN A 63 -0.54 10.18 3.61
C GLN A 63 0.56 11.03 4.25
N SER A 64 0.50 11.23 5.58
CA SER A 64 1.51 11.99 6.31
C SER A 64 2.87 11.30 6.27
N TRP A 65 2.90 9.98 6.50
CA TRP A 65 4.12 9.18 6.39
C TRP A 65 4.73 9.25 4.99
N PHE A 66 3.91 9.12 3.94
CA PHE A 66 4.37 9.28 2.57
C PHE A 66 4.90 10.69 2.30
N SER A 67 4.17 11.73 2.72
CA SER A 67 4.55 13.13 2.48
C SER A 67 5.91 13.49 3.09
N VAL A 68 6.18 13.03 4.32
CA VAL A 68 7.46 13.28 5.00
C VAL A 68 8.64 12.59 4.29
N ASN A 69 8.39 11.44 3.65
CA ASN A 69 9.41 10.61 3.01
C ASN A 69 9.34 10.65 1.48
N GLN A 70 8.56 11.57 0.91
CA GLN A 70 8.13 11.53 -0.48
C GLN A 70 9.31 11.43 -1.44
N THR A 71 10.33 12.27 -1.23
CA THR A 71 11.52 12.30 -2.09
C THR A 71 12.24 10.95 -2.12
N SER A 72 12.39 10.31 -0.95
CA SER A 72 13.03 9.00 -0.84
C SER A 72 12.16 7.91 -1.46
N PHE A 73 10.85 7.90 -1.19
CA PHE A 73 9.92 6.89 -1.70
C PHE A 73 9.72 6.95 -3.20
N THR A 74 9.64 8.14 -3.80
CA THR A 74 9.51 8.26 -5.26
C THR A 74 10.79 7.90 -6.01
N ALA A 75 11.93 7.80 -5.33
CA ALA A 75 13.17 7.29 -5.91
C ALA A 75 13.29 5.76 -5.84
N LEU A 76 12.40 5.08 -5.10
CA LEU A 76 12.39 3.63 -4.98
C LEU A 76 11.72 2.97 -6.19
N SER A 77 12.10 1.72 -6.45
CA SER A 77 11.26 0.81 -7.21
C SER A 77 9.94 0.59 -6.47
N PHE A 78 8.88 0.22 -7.19
CA PHE A 78 7.60 -0.09 -6.55
C PHE A 78 7.73 -1.24 -5.53
N ASP A 79 8.53 -2.27 -5.84
CA ASP A 79 8.72 -3.40 -4.93
C ASP A 79 9.47 -3.00 -3.65
N ASP A 80 10.44 -2.08 -3.73
CA ASP A 80 11.13 -1.57 -2.54
C ASP A 80 10.23 -0.66 -1.72
N PHE A 81 9.40 0.16 -2.36
CA PHE A 81 8.37 0.93 -1.65
C PHE A 81 7.37 0.03 -0.91
N VAL A 82 6.95 -1.09 -1.51
CA VAL A 82 6.07 -2.08 -0.84
C VAL A 82 6.75 -2.69 0.40
N LYS A 83 8.08 -2.88 0.40
CA LYS A 83 8.81 -3.34 1.60
C LYS A 83 8.76 -2.29 2.71
N GLU A 84 8.99 -1.02 2.39
CA GLU A 84 8.86 0.08 3.36
C GLU A 84 7.44 0.16 3.93
N LEU A 85 6.42 -0.05 3.09
CA LEU A 85 5.03 -0.09 3.53
C LEU A 85 4.77 -1.25 4.50
N LYS A 86 5.34 -2.44 4.25
CA LYS A 86 5.24 -3.59 5.17
C LYS A 86 5.91 -3.28 6.52
N VAL A 87 7.09 -2.67 6.52
CA VAL A 87 7.79 -2.27 7.76
C VAL A 87 6.98 -1.22 8.53
N TRP A 88 6.37 -0.26 7.85
CA TRP A 88 5.47 0.71 8.50
C TRP A 88 4.25 0.02 9.15
N MET A 89 3.81 -1.11 8.60
CA MET A 89 2.72 -1.92 9.14
C MET A 89 3.15 -2.87 10.26
N GLU A 90 4.42 -3.28 10.36
CA GLU A 90 4.92 -4.25 11.35
C GLU A 90 4.64 -3.88 12.84
N PRO A 91 4.70 -2.60 13.28
CA PRO A 91 4.24 -2.21 14.61
C PRO A 91 2.76 -2.53 14.89
N ASN A 92 1.95 -2.72 13.84
CA ASN A 92 0.54 -3.08 13.90
C ASN A 92 0.26 -4.55 13.49
N TRP A 93 1.29 -5.31 13.09
CA TRP A 93 1.19 -6.70 12.63
C TRP A 93 1.40 -7.72 13.75
N GLU A 94 2.21 -7.39 14.75
CA GLU A 94 2.58 -8.31 15.84
C GLU A 94 1.63 -8.26 17.05
N VAL A 95 0.33 -8.33 16.80
CA VAL A 95 -0.63 -8.73 17.84
C VAL A 95 -1.36 -10.00 17.39
N VAL A 96 -0.81 -11.14 17.87
CA VAL A 96 -1.42 -12.48 18.05
C VAL A 96 -1.41 -13.35 16.76
N PHE A 97 -0.81 -14.55 16.71
CA PHE A 97 -0.90 -15.69 17.64
C PHE A 97 0.44 -16.41 17.90
N ARG A 98 0.97 -16.34 19.13
CA ARG A 98 1.69 -17.49 19.72
C ARG A 98 0.67 -18.27 20.54
N THR A 99 -0.07 -19.15 19.88
CA THR A 99 -0.83 -20.18 20.58
C THR A 99 0.16 -21.23 21.06
N ASN A 100 0.28 -21.37 22.38
CA ASN A 100 0.92 -22.52 23.03
C ASN A 100 0.32 -23.80 22.45
N PHE A 101 1.13 -24.60 21.76
CA PHE A 101 0.86 -26.03 21.68
C PHE A 101 1.41 -26.67 22.94
N ILE A 102 0.49 -27.29 23.68
CA ILE A 102 0.66 -28.08 24.90
C ILE A 102 1.48 -29.33 24.58
#